data_AF-A0A563VN71-F1
#
_entry.id   AF-A0A563VN71-F1
#
_cell.length_a   1.000
_cell.length_b   1.000
_cell.length_c   1.000
_cell.angle_alpha   90.00
_cell.angle_beta   90.00
_cell.angle_gamma   90.00
#
_symmetry.space_group_name_H-M   'P 1'
#
loop_
_entity.id
_entity.type
_entity.pdbx_description
1 polymer ?
#
loop_
_entity_poly.entity_id
_entity_poly.type
_entity_poly.pdbx_seq_one_letter_code
_entity_poly.pdbx_strand_id
1 'polypeptide(L)' 'MLPDLPIANLAASPGKGSLFEIDNPRLVGLRKWAVKGFAKYLIFYLTDEELLTVIRIIHASRDLPNILAKE' A
#
# COMPACT_ATOMS: atom_id res chain seq x y z
N MET A 1 -17.86 14.42 12.14
CA MET A 1 -17.21 13.94 10.91
C MET A 1 -15.95 13.23 11.35
N LEU A 2 -15.90 11.89 11.27
CA LEU A 2 -14.61 11.20 11.44
C LEU A 2 -13.67 11.77 10.37
N PRO A 3 -12.41 12.07 10.69
CA PRO A 3 -11.46 12.57 9.70
C PRO A 3 -11.38 11.56 8.55
N ASP A 4 -11.03 12.03 7.34
CA ASP A 4 -10.73 11.15 6.21
C ASP A 4 -9.56 10.22 6.60
N LEU A 5 -9.87 9.05 7.15
CA LEU A 5 -8.87 8.07 7.59
C LEU A 5 -8.43 7.27 6.36
N PRO A 6 -7.22 7.49 5.81
CA PRO A 6 -6.86 6.97 4.49
C PRO A 6 -6.90 5.44 4.43
N ILE A 7 -6.50 4.77 5.52
CA ILE A 7 -6.50 3.31 5.62
C ILE A 7 -7.93 2.76 5.66
N ALA A 8 -8.84 3.37 6.42
CA ALA A 8 -10.24 2.93 6.47
C ALA A 8 -10.92 3.09 5.10
N ASN A 9 -10.67 4.21 4.41
CA ASN A 9 -11.16 4.44 3.06
C ASN A 9 -10.60 3.44 2.03
N LEU A 10 -9.35 3.03 2.21
CA LEU A 10 -8.71 2.00 1.40
C LEU A 10 -9.30 0.61 1.69
N ALA A 11 -9.53 0.26 2.97
CA ALA A 11 -10.13 -1.00 3.39
C ALA A 11 -11.57 -1.17 2.87
N ALA A 12 -12.34 -0.08 2.72
CA ALA A 12 -13.66 -0.11 2.12
C ALA A 12 -13.66 -0.45 0.61
N SER A 13 -12.51 -0.33 -0.07
CA SER A 13 -12.36 -0.70 -1.48
C SER A 13 -10.91 -1.07 -1.81
N PRO A 14 -10.44 -2.26 -1.36
CA PRO A 14 -9.03 -2.66 -1.46
C PRO A 14 -8.52 -2.79 -2.89
N GLY A 15 -9.42 -2.94 -3.88
CA GLY A 15 -9.07 -3.02 -5.30
C GLY A 15 -8.59 -1.71 -5.93
N LYS A 16 -8.76 -0.55 -5.25
CA LYS A 16 -8.38 0.77 -5.79
C LYS A 16 -6.88 0.97 -5.99
N GLY A 17 -6.04 0.29 -5.22
CA GLY A 17 -4.59 0.36 -5.39
C GLY A 17 -4.12 -0.40 -6.62
N SER A 18 -3.19 0.19 -7.37
CA SER A 18 -2.54 -0.47 -8.51
C SER A 18 -1.61 -1.58 -8.01
N LEU A 19 -1.48 -2.67 -8.77
CA LEU A 19 -0.45 -3.68 -8.54
C LEU A 19 0.95 -3.05 -8.59
N PHE A 20 1.86 -3.58 -7.77
CA PHE A 20 3.26 -3.19 -7.72
C PHE A 20 4.12 -4.45 -7.86
N GLU A 21 4.75 -4.59 -9.01
CA GLU A 21 5.64 -5.70 -9.31
C GLU A 21 6.93 -5.58 -8.48
N ILE A 22 7.27 -6.64 -7.77
CA ILE A 22 8.52 -6.76 -7.02
C ILE A 22 8.98 -8.22 -6.99
N ASP A 23 10.29 -8.41 -7.10
CA ASP A 23 10.93 -9.71 -6.94
C ASP A 23 11.11 -10.04 -5.44
N ASN A 24 9.99 -10.21 -4.74
CA ASN A 24 9.92 -10.70 -3.37
C ASN A 24 8.76 -11.70 -3.26
N PRO A 25 9.03 -13.01 -3.17
CA PRO A 25 7.99 -14.05 -3.11
C PRO A 25 6.97 -13.87 -1.97
N ARG A 26 7.32 -13.14 -0.90
CA ARG A 26 6.40 -12.86 0.21
C ARG A 26 5.40 -11.74 -0.09
N LEU A 27 5.62 -10.98 -1.17
CA LEU A 27 4.82 -9.83 -1.55
C LEU A 27 4.10 -10.05 -2.90
N VAL A 28 3.80 -11.29 -3.25
CA VAL A 28 3.01 -11.60 -4.46
C VAL A 28 1.65 -10.91 -4.37
N GLY A 29 1.28 -10.15 -5.41
CA GLY A 29 0.04 -9.39 -5.45
C GLY A 29 0.08 -8.07 -4.68
N LEU A 30 1.27 -7.56 -4.32
CA LEU A 30 1.43 -6.28 -3.64
C LEU A 30 0.72 -5.17 -4.40
N ARG A 31 -0.06 -4.37 -3.68
CA ARG A 31 -0.72 -3.17 -4.19
C ARG A 31 -0.12 -1.93 -3.57
N LYS A 32 -0.17 -0.83 -4.32
CA LYS A 32 0.20 0.51 -3.84
C LYS A 32 -0.97 1.48 -3.99
N TRP A 33 -1.10 2.39 -3.05
CA TRP A 33 -2.06 3.49 -3.12
C TRP A 33 -1.45 4.78 -2.57
N ALA A 34 -1.63 5.88 -3.30
CA ALA A 34 -1.19 7.21 -2.86
C ALA A 34 -2.26 7.85 -1.97
N VAL A 35 -1.84 8.36 -0.82
CA VAL A 35 -2.77 8.99 0.12
C VAL A 35 -3.17 10.38 -0.39
N LYS A 36 -4.48 10.62 -0.56
CA LYS A 36 -4.99 11.95 -0.91
C LYS A 36 -4.55 12.99 0.14
N GLY A 37 -4.02 14.13 -0.31
CA GLY A 37 -3.45 15.16 0.58
C GLY A 37 -2.01 14.87 1.06
N PHE A 38 -1.53 13.63 0.91
CA PHE A 38 -0.17 13.20 1.23
C PHE A 38 0.41 12.37 0.08
N ALA A 39 0.25 12.84 -1.16
CA ALA A 39 0.54 12.05 -2.38
C ALA A 39 2.00 11.57 -2.47
N LYS A 40 2.91 12.18 -1.71
CA LYS A 40 4.29 11.71 -1.60
C LYS A 40 4.45 10.50 -0.70
N TYR A 41 3.42 10.02 -0.01
CA TYR A 41 3.42 8.78 0.77
C TYR A 41 2.54 7.73 0.09
N LEU A 42 3.13 6.56 -0.10
CA LEU A 42 2.52 5.39 -0.70
C LEU A 42 2.26 4.34 0.38
N ILE A 43 1.05 3.82 0.43
CA ILE A 43 0.68 2.66 1.24
C ILE A 43 0.87 1.43 0.38
N PHE A 44 1.74 0.52 0.81
CA PHE A 44 1.93 -0.80 0.23
C PHE A 44 1.19 -1.83 1.07
N TYR A 45 0.33 -2.62 0.43
CA TYR A 45 -0.55 -3.54 1.13
C TYR A 45 -0.85 -4.79 0.31
N LEU A 46 -1.17 -5.86 1.02
CA LEU A 46 -1.78 -7.07 0.47
C LEU A 46 -3.25 -7.11 0.89
N THR A 47 -4.08 -7.79 0.12
CA THR A 47 -5.49 -7.97 0.45
C THR A 47 -5.97 -9.33 -0.04
N ASP A 48 -6.82 -9.96 0.76
CA ASP A 48 -7.62 -11.11 0.39
C ASP A 48 -9.12 -10.75 0.52
N GLU A 49 -9.99 -11.76 0.62
CA GLU A 49 -11.45 -11.57 0.73
C GLU A 49 -11.88 -10.97 2.07
N GLU A 50 -11.07 -11.11 3.13
CA GLU A 50 -11.44 -10.72 4.50
C GLU A 50 -10.60 -9.56 5.03
N LEU A 51 -9.30 -9.51 4.69
CA LEU A 51 -8.33 -8.64 5.32
C LEU A 51 -7.54 -7.79 4.33
N LEU A 52 -7.23 -6.58 4.77
CA LEU A 52 -6.22 -5.71 4.18
C LEU A 52 -5.03 -5.62 5.14
N THR A 53 -3.87 -6.10 4.71
CA THR A 53 -2.63 -6.05 5.49
C THR A 53 -1.73 -4.94 4.95
N VAL A 54 -1.53 -3.89 5.74
CA VAL A 54 -0.56 -2.83 5.42
C VAL A 54 0.85 -3.36 5.70
N ILE A 55 1.65 -3.49 4.64
CA ILE A 55 3.03 -3.95 4.72
C ILE A 55 3.95 -2.79 5.13
N ARG A 56 3.86 -1.68 4.39
CA ARG A 56 4.66 -0.46 4.63
C ARG A 56 3.96 0.80 4.17
N ILE A 57 4.34 1.93 4.77
CA ILE A 57 4.04 3.27 4.28
C ILE A 57 5.38 3.94 3.97
N ILE A 58 5.61 4.30 2.71
CA ILE A 58 6.92 4.76 2.23
C ILE A 58 6.76 6.09 1.49
N HIS A 59 7.67 7.02 1.73
CA HIS A 59 7.75 8.23 0.91
C HIS A 59 8.23 7.89 -0.51
N ALA A 60 7.55 8.37 -1.55
CA ALA A 60 7.72 8.01 -2.95
C ALA A 60 9.11 8.34 -3.52
N SER A 61 9.87 9.24 -2.89
CA SER A 61 11.25 9.56 -3.28
C SER A 61 12.31 8.62 -2.68
N ARG A 62 11.91 7.62 -1.90
CA ARG A 62 12.82 6.62 -1.32
C ARG A 62 13.04 5.48 -2.31
N ASP A 63 14.07 4.70 -2.06
CA ASP A 63 14.39 3.50 -2.83
C ASP A 63 13.39 2.37 -2.51
N LEU A 64 12.22 2.42 -3.15
CA LEU A 64 11.10 1.51 -2.90
C LEU A 64 11.49 0.04 -3.12
N PRO A 65 12.14 -0.36 -4.23
CA PRO A 65 12.50 -1.76 -4.45
C PRO A 65 13.42 -2.31 -3.36
N ASN A 66 14.44 -1.55 -2.96
CA ASN A 66 15.39 -2.00 -1.93
C ASN A 66 14.77 -2.08 -0.53
N ILE A 67 13.84 -1.17 -0.20
CA ILE A 67 13.10 -1.24 1.07
C ILE A 67 12.21 -2.49 1.07
N LEU A 68 11.42 -2.68 0.02
CA LEU A 68 10.44 -3.77 -0.07
C LEU A 68 11.08 -5.14 -0.32
N ALA A 69 12.29 -5.22 -0.87
CA ALA A 69 13.04 -6.46 -1.01
C ALA A 69 13.50 -7.04 0.35
N LYS A 70 13.53 -6.21 1.40
CA LYS A 70 13.95 -6.59 2.76
C LYS A 70 12.78 -6.97 3.67
N GLU A 71 11.55 -6.74 3.21
CA GLU A 71 10.33 -7.15 3.91
C GLU A 71 10.14 -8.63 3.88
#